data_AF-X0TAV6-F1
#
_entry.id   AF-X0TAV6-F1
#
_cell.length_a   1.000
_cell.length_b   1.000
_cell.length_c   1.000
_cell.angle_alpha   90.00
_cell.angle_beta   90.00
_cell.angle_gamma   90.00
#
_symmetry.space_group_name_H-M   'P 1'
#
loop_
_entity.id
_entity.type
_entity.pdbx_description
1 polymer ?
#
loop_
_entity_poly.entity_id
_entity_poly.type
_entity_poly.pdbx_seq_one_letter_code
_entity_poly.pdbx_strand_id
1 'polypeptide(L)'
;MPLYEYYCEPCNGIFETIRPMREASLPVPCPDCNRDASRIMSSFNAFTFREGYPRRLPDKGTYWHMGKEVKKRAKRMHWYDHPELTPPKPKPRPTKGDIQAAKDREAARIKDLRHRDRWGVDERGFRTVKAKKHKPKRRTPAP
;
A
#
# COMPACT_ATOMS: atom_id res chain seq x y z
N MET A 1 30.53 25.21 29.70
CA MET A 1 30.89 24.77 28.34
C MET A 1 29.65 24.82 27.47
N PRO A 2 29.74 25.24 26.20
CA PRO A 2 28.60 25.31 25.31
C PRO A 2 28.04 23.92 24.99
N LEU A 3 26.74 23.87 24.74
CA LEU A 3 26.01 22.69 24.33
C LEU A 3 25.81 22.73 22.81
N TYR A 4 26.11 21.63 22.15
CA TYR A 4 25.99 21.51 20.69
C TYR A 4 25.12 20.31 20.32
N GLU A 5 24.46 20.43 19.17
CA GLU A 5 23.61 19.39 18.60
C GLU A 5 24.37 18.61 17.53
N TYR A 6 24.25 17.29 17.57
CA TYR A 6 24.85 16.37 16.62
C TYR A 6 23.76 15.49 16.00
N TYR A 7 23.86 15.23 14.70
CA TYR A 7 22.93 14.39 13.97
C TYR A 7 23.58 13.06 13.60
N CYS A 8 22.91 11.98 13.98
CA CYS A 8 23.29 10.62 13.61
C CYS A 8 22.45 10.15 12.42
N GLU A 9 23.06 10.05 11.24
CA GLU A 9 22.43 9.52 10.01
C GLU A 9 21.79 8.13 10.19
N PRO A 10 22.45 7.11 10.79
CA PRO A 10 21.88 5.77 10.87
C PRO A 10 20.70 5.66 11.85
N CYS A 11 20.70 6.44 12.92
CA CYS A 11 19.60 6.47 13.89
C CYS A 11 18.50 7.48 13.50
N ASN A 12 18.76 8.36 12.54
CA ASN A 12 17.93 9.53 12.22
C ASN A 12 17.52 10.30 13.48
N GLY A 13 18.48 10.53 14.37
CA GLY A 13 18.28 11.16 15.68
C GLY A 13 19.25 12.31 15.92
N ILE A 14 18.82 13.27 16.74
CA ILE A 14 19.65 14.37 17.23
C ILE A 14 19.93 14.14 18.71
N PHE A 15 21.19 14.32 19.11
CA PHE A 15 21.58 14.34 20.52
C PHE A 15 22.41 15.58 20.83
N GLU A 16 22.45 15.92 22.12
CA GLU A 16 23.13 17.10 22.64
C GLU A 16 24.37 16.69 23.43
N THR A 17 25.49 17.35 23.15
CA THR A 17 26.75 17.11 23.87
C THR A 17 27.42 18.43 24.25
N ILE A 18 27.93 18.48 25.48
CA ILE A 18 28.70 19.60 25.99
C ILE A 18 30.16 19.44 25.56
N ARG A 19 30.69 20.36 24.74
CA ARG A 19 32.08 20.31 24.23
C ARG A 19 32.75 21.68 24.25
N PRO A 20 34.09 21.75 24.29
CA PRO A 20 34.79 23.02 24.10
C PRO A 20 34.62 23.48 22.65
N MET A 21 34.65 24.79 22.43
CA MET A 21 34.40 25.39 21.12
C MET A 21 35.37 24.90 20.03
N ARG A 22 36.59 24.52 20.41
CA ARG A 22 37.62 23.95 19.51
C ARG A 22 37.24 22.58 18.93
N GLU A 23 36.47 21.80 19.68
CA GLU A 23 36.04 20.44 19.29
C GLU A 23 34.63 20.42 18.72
N ALA A 24 33.97 21.58 18.64
CA ALA A 24 32.58 21.66 18.21
C ALA A 24 32.39 21.07 16.81
N SER A 25 33.34 21.28 15.90
CA SER A 25 33.27 20.76 14.53
C SER A 25 33.68 19.30 14.38
N LEU A 26 34.22 18.66 15.42
CA LEU A 26 34.64 17.26 15.34
C LEU A 26 33.43 16.33 15.48
N PRO A 27 33.41 15.19 14.76
CA PRO A 27 32.36 14.20 14.91
C PRO A 27 32.36 13.61 16.33
N VAL A 28 31.17 13.21 16.78
CA VAL A 28 30.96 12.60 18.11
C VAL A 28 30.28 11.24 17.92
N PRO A 29 30.70 10.19 18.64
CA PRO A 29 30.00 8.91 18.60
C PRO A 29 28.58 9.06 19.16
N CYS A 30 27.59 8.60 18.40
CA CYS A 30 26.21 8.55 18.83
C CYS A 30 26.02 7.62 20.06
N PRO A 31 25.31 8.04 21.12
CA PRO A 31 25.11 7.21 22.31
C PRO A 31 24.30 5.93 22.03
N ASP A 32 23.48 5.89 20.98
CA ASP A 32 22.63 4.74 20.66
C ASP A 32 23.34 3.70 19.77
N CYS A 33 24.24 4.13 18.87
CA CYS A 33 24.83 3.23 17.87
C CYS A 33 26.35 3.33 17.71
N ASN A 34 27.04 4.17 18.48
CA ASN A 34 28.49 4.39 18.46
C ASN A 34 29.08 4.74 17.08
N ARG A 35 28.28 5.29 16.16
CA ARG A 35 28.75 5.78 14.86
C ARG A 35 28.98 7.28 14.92
N ASP A 36 29.89 7.77 14.09
CA ASP A 36 30.21 9.19 14.01
C ASP A 36 29.01 10.01 13.57
N ALA A 37 28.69 11.04 14.36
CA ALA A 37 27.63 12.00 14.11
C ALA A 37 28.23 13.39 13.84
N SER A 38 27.72 14.07 12.82
CA SER A 38 28.19 15.40 12.43
C SER A 38 27.44 16.49 13.21
N ARG A 39 28.10 17.61 13.48
CA ARG A 39 27.46 18.76 14.13
C ARG A 39 26.45 19.38 13.19
N ILE A 40 25.27 19.66 13.72
CA ILE A 40 24.24 20.43 13.02
C ILE A 40 24.04 21.79 13.68
N MET A 41 23.54 22.76 12.90
CA MET A 41 23.10 24.03 13.46
C MET A 41 21.73 23.86 14.08
N SER A 42 21.61 24.26 15.35
CA SER A 42 20.34 24.27 16.06
C SER A 42 19.37 25.15 15.29
N SER A 43 18.35 24.55 14.70
CA SER A 43 17.22 25.26 14.13
C SER A 43 16.02 25.02 15.04
N PHE A 44 15.49 26.09 15.62
CA PHE A 44 14.27 26.02 16.41
C PHE A 44 13.09 25.79 15.45
N ASN A 45 12.88 24.55 15.03
CA ASN A 45 11.75 24.14 14.20
C ASN A 45 10.89 23.19 15.02
N ALA A 46 9.99 23.76 15.81
CA ALA A 46 9.12 22.99 16.71
C ALA A 46 8.30 21.94 15.95
N PHE A 47 7.85 22.21 14.70
CA PHE A 47 7.05 21.28 13.92
C PHE A 47 7.05 21.56 12.41
N THR A 48 8.11 21.29 11.64
CA THR A 48 8.03 21.51 10.18
C THR A 48 8.73 20.44 9.35
N PHE A 49 7.91 19.53 8.82
CA PHE A 49 8.14 18.58 7.73
C PHE A 49 9.17 17.45 7.89
N ARG A 50 8.86 16.31 7.25
CA ARG A 50 9.72 15.12 7.13
C ARG A 50 10.81 15.33 6.06
N GLU A 51 10.56 16.25 5.13
CA GLU A 51 11.51 16.66 4.10
C GLU A 51 12.08 18.02 4.55
N GLY A 52 13.28 18.00 5.13
CA GLY A 52 13.90 19.20 5.70
C GLY A 52 14.97 18.88 6.75
N TYR A 53 15.06 19.74 7.76
CA TYR A 53 16.03 19.61 8.85
C TYR A 53 15.77 18.36 9.71
N PRO A 54 16.83 17.69 10.19
CA PRO A 54 16.68 16.57 11.11
C PRO A 54 15.90 16.99 12.35
N ARG A 55 15.04 16.10 12.84
CA ARG A 55 14.16 16.35 13.98
C ARG A 55 14.75 15.76 15.25
N ARG A 56 14.43 16.37 16.40
CA ARG A 56 14.80 15.87 17.73
C ARG A 56 14.18 14.50 18.05
N LEU A 57 13.11 14.12 17.35
CA LEU A 57 12.42 12.85 17.55
C LEU A 57 12.87 11.84 16.49
N PRO A 58 13.30 10.62 16.87
CA PRO A 58 13.62 9.56 15.92
C PRO A 58 12.45 9.33 14.96
N ASP A 59 12.68 9.55 13.67
CA ASP A 59 11.62 9.38 12.67
C ASP A 59 11.37 7.88 12.46
N LYS A 60 10.40 7.32 13.19
CA LYS A 60 9.86 5.97 12.94
C LYS A 60 9.19 5.85 11.58
N GLY A 61 9.08 6.96 10.85
CA GLY A 61 8.44 7.06 9.55
C GLY A 61 6.92 7.03 9.60
N THR A 62 6.38 7.15 10.79
CA THR A 62 4.96 7.20 11.11
C THR A 62 4.51 8.64 11.33
N TYR A 63 3.21 8.86 11.22
CA TYR A 63 2.54 10.12 11.38
C TYR A 63 1.65 10.03 12.61
N TRP A 64 1.61 11.09 13.40
CA TRP A 64 0.68 11.18 14.52
C TRP A 64 -0.60 11.87 14.06
N HIS A 65 -1.73 11.18 14.16
CA HIS A 65 -3.03 11.71 13.78
C HIS A 65 -4.10 11.28 14.79
N MET A 66 -4.84 12.25 15.32
CA MET A 66 -5.95 12.02 16.26
C MET A 66 -5.57 11.11 17.45
N GLY A 67 -4.43 11.38 18.08
CA GLY A 67 -3.98 10.65 19.26
C GLY A 67 -3.34 9.29 18.99
N LYS A 68 -3.20 8.88 17.72
CA LYS A 68 -2.66 7.57 17.33
C LYS A 68 -1.53 7.71 16.32
N GLU A 69 -0.61 6.75 16.38
CA GLU A 69 0.48 6.60 15.41
C GLU A 69 -0.04 5.86 14.17
N VAL A 70 0.21 6.41 12.98
CA VAL A 70 -0.35 5.95 11.70
C VAL A 70 0.74 5.93 10.62
N LYS A 71 0.71 5.00 9.66
CA LYS A 71 1.83 4.84 8.70
C LYS A 71 1.76 5.83 7.55
N LYS A 72 0.55 6.19 7.11
CA LYS A 72 0.34 7.09 5.97
C LYS A 72 -0.10 8.48 6.43
N ARG A 73 0.31 9.50 5.68
CA ARG A 73 -0.19 10.87 5.88
C ARG A 73 -1.63 10.99 5.39
N ALA A 74 -2.42 11.70 6.18
CA ALA A 74 -3.77 12.10 5.87
C ALA A 74 -3.88 13.01 4.64
N LYS A 75 -4.01 12.45 3.42
CA LYS A 75 -4.15 13.26 2.18
C LYS A 75 -5.61 13.60 1.84
N ARG A 76 -6.53 12.66 2.05
CA ARG A 76 -7.95 12.77 1.65
C ARG A 76 -8.79 11.96 2.64
N MET A 77 -9.42 12.62 3.59
CA MET A 77 -10.24 11.98 4.64
C MET A 77 -11.50 12.77 4.93
N HIS A 78 -12.50 12.06 5.43
CA HIS A 78 -13.64 12.67 6.10
C HIS A 78 -13.18 13.24 7.47
N TRP A 79 -13.89 14.24 7.98
CA TRP A 79 -13.60 14.81 9.30
C TRP A 79 -13.59 13.69 10.35
N TYR A 80 -12.54 13.63 11.17
CA TYR A 80 -12.32 12.63 12.22
C TYR A 80 -11.97 11.19 11.82
N ASP A 81 -11.74 10.91 10.53
CA ASP A 81 -11.40 9.57 10.06
C ASP A 81 -10.00 9.50 9.46
N HIS A 82 -9.25 8.42 9.71
CA HIS A 82 -8.02 8.09 8.97
C HIS A 82 -8.20 6.80 8.18
N PRO A 83 -7.74 6.69 6.92
CA PRO A 83 -8.05 5.53 6.06
C PRO A 83 -7.44 4.22 6.56
N GLU A 84 -6.49 4.30 7.49
CA GLU A 84 -5.89 3.14 8.17
C GLU A 84 -6.61 2.75 9.47
N LEU A 85 -7.35 3.68 10.09
CA LEU A 85 -8.06 3.44 11.35
C LEU A 85 -9.53 3.07 11.11
N THR A 86 -10.14 3.62 10.06
CA THR A 86 -11.51 3.26 9.68
C THR A 86 -11.53 1.97 8.89
N PRO A 87 -12.38 0.98 9.26
CA PRO A 87 -12.60 -0.17 8.41
C PRO A 87 -13.14 0.29 7.04
N PRO A 88 -12.75 -0.38 5.94
CA PRO A 88 -13.27 -0.04 4.63
C PRO A 88 -14.80 -0.15 4.63
N LYS A 89 -15.47 0.81 3.98
CA LYS A 89 -16.94 0.76 3.87
C LYS A 89 -17.36 -0.59 3.31
N PRO A 90 -18.31 -1.30 3.94
CA PRO A 90 -18.77 -2.59 3.45
C PRO A 90 -19.32 -2.41 2.04
N LYS A 91 -18.96 -3.32 1.13
CA LYS A 91 -19.52 -3.31 -0.23
C LYS A 91 -21.04 -3.56 -0.11
N PRO A 92 -21.89 -2.76 -0.78
CA PRO A 92 -23.33 -2.97 -0.73
C PRO A 92 -23.67 -4.36 -1.26
N ARG A 93 -24.62 -5.03 -0.61
CA ARG A 93 -25.12 -6.33 -1.08
C ARG A 93 -25.94 -6.09 -2.36
N PRO A 94 -25.84 -6.98 -3.37
CA PRO A 94 -26.64 -6.86 -4.59
C PRO A 94 -28.13 -6.89 -4.22
N THR A 95 -28.91 -6.01 -4.86
CA THR A 95 -30.36 -6.00 -4.67
C THR A 95 -31.00 -7.20 -5.36
N LYS A 96 -32.26 -7.52 -5.03
CA LYS A 96 -33.01 -8.57 -5.74
C LYS A 96 -33.08 -8.29 -7.25
N GLY A 97 -33.17 -7.03 -7.65
CA GLY A 97 -33.14 -6.60 -9.05
C GLY A 97 -31.81 -6.90 -9.73
N ASP A 98 -30.68 -6.62 -9.05
CA ASP A 98 -29.35 -6.92 -9.58
C ASP A 98 -29.13 -8.42 -9.76
N ILE A 99 -29.62 -9.23 -8.82
CA ILE A 99 -29.56 -10.69 -8.89
C ILE A 99 -30.39 -11.20 -10.08
N GLN A 100 -31.59 -10.65 -10.27
CA GLN A 100 -32.44 -11.02 -11.40
C GLN A 100 -31.79 -10.64 -12.73
N ALA A 101 -31.28 -9.42 -12.85
CA ALA A 101 -30.57 -8.97 -14.04
C ALA A 101 -29.31 -9.82 -14.33
N ALA A 102 -28.57 -10.25 -13.30
CA ALA A 102 -27.44 -11.14 -13.46
C ALA A 102 -27.87 -12.51 -14.00
N LYS A 103 -28.95 -13.10 -13.46
CA LYS A 103 -29.53 -14.36 -13.95
C LYS A 103 -30.03 -14.25 -15.38
N ASP A 104 -30.68 -13.14 -15.74
CA ASP A 104 -31.19 -12.91 -17.09
C ASP A 104 -30.04 -12.77 -18.10
N ARG A 105 -28.96 -12.07 -17.72
CA ARG A 105 -27.72 -11.99 -18.53
C ARG A 105 -27.08 -13.37 -18.71
N GLU A 106 -27.01 -14.18 -17.67
CA GLU A 106 -26.45 -15.53 -17.74
C GLU A 106 -27.31 -16.45 -18.62
N ALA A 107 -28.63 -16.38 -18.48
CA ALA A 107 -29.57 -17.11 -19.34
C ALA A 107 -29.45 -16.68 -20.82
N ALA A 108 -29.30 -15.38 -21.08
CA ALA A 108 -29.06 -14.86 -22.42
C ALA A 108 -27.72 -15.38 -22.98
N ARG A 109 -26.65 -15.39 -22.18
CA ARG A 109 -25.34 -15.93 -22.57
C ARG A 109 -25.42 -17.41 -22.90
N ILE A 110 -26.12 -18.21 -22.11
CA ILE A 110 -26.31 -19.64 -22.38
C ILE A 110 -27.13 -19.86 -23.66
N LYS A 111 -28.18 -19.05 -23.88
CA LYS A 111 -28.97 -19.09 -25.12
C LYS A 111 -28.11 -18.75 -26.34
N ASP A 112 -27.28 -17.72 -26.25
CA ASP A 112 -26.35 -17.33 -27.31
C ASP A 112 -25.34 -18.45 -27.61
N LEU A 113 -24.70 -19.01 -26.58
CA LEU A 113 -23.78 -20.15 -26.73
C LEU A 113 -24.46 -21.35 -27.39
N ARG A 114 -25.69 -21.71 -26.97
CA ARG A 114 -26.46 -22.80 -27.59
C ARG A 114 -26.83 -22.51 -29.04
N HIS A 115 -27.23 -21.28 -29.34
CA HIS A 115 -27.54 -20.85 -30.69
C HIS A 115 -26.30 -21.00 -31.60
N ARG A 116 -25.15 -20.55 -31.10
CA ARG A 116 -23.86 -20.62 -31.76
C ARG A 116 -23.36 -22.05 -31.96
N ASP A 117 -23.47 -22.90 -30.94
CA ASP A 117 -23.18 -24.32 -31.04
C ASP A 117 -24.12 -25.04 -32.02
N ARG A 118 -25.40 -24.68 -32.07
CA ARG A 118 -26.38 -25.27 -32.98
C ARG A 118 -26.03 -24.94 -34.43
N TRP A 119 -25.80 -23.67 -34.72
CA TRP A 119 -25.58 -23.16 -36.07
C TRP A 119 -24.11 -23.14 -36.52
N GLY A 120 -23.16 -23.47 -35.62
CA GLY A 120 -21.73 -23.45 -35.91
C GLY A 120 -21.24 -22.04 -36.22
N VAL A 121 -21.51 -21.09 -35.32
CA VAL A 121 -21.20 -19.67 -35.51
C VAL A 121 -20.36 -19.14 -34.35
N ASP A 122 -19.29 -18.41 -34.64
CA ASP A 122 -18.37 -17.86 -33.64
C ASP A 122 -18.91 -16.61 -32.93
N GLU A 123 -18.17 -16.09 -31.93
CA GLU A 123 -18.52 -14.87 -31.16
C GLU A 123 -18.76 -13.66 -32.07
N ARG A 124 -18.13 -13.66 -33.25
CA ARG A 124 -18.16 -12.60 -34.24
C ARG A 124 -19.15 -12.85 -35.39
N GLY A 125 -19.96 -13.91 -35.33
CA GLY A 125 -20.97 -14.19 -36.34
C GLY A 125 -20.50 -14.96 -37.59
N PHE A 126 -19.22 -15.36 -37.65
CA PHE A 126 -18.69 -16.15 -38.76
C PHE A 126 -19.01 -17.63 -38.62
N ARG A 127 -19.34 -18.29 -39.74
CA ARG A 127 -19.55 -19.76 -39.79
C ARG A 127 -18.24 -20.49 -39.51
N THR A 128 -18.24 -21.35 -38.50
CA THR A 128 -17.15 -22.28 -38.23
C THR A 128 -17.45 -23.69 -38.69
N VAL A 129 -16.47 -24.31 -39.34
CA VAL A 129 -16.50 -25.72 -39.70
C VAL A 129 -16.39 -26.52 -38.40
N LYS A 130 -17.49 -27.14 -37.96
CA LYS A 130 -17.48 -27.97 -36.75
C LYS A 130 -16.44 -29.09 -36.90
N ALA A 131 -15.34 -29.01 -36.15
CA ALA A 131 -14.41 -30.12 -36.04
C ALA A 131 -15.17 -31.36 -35.51
N LYS A 132 -15.00 -32.53 -36.15
CA LYS A 132 -15.62 -33.78 -35.69
C LYS A 132 -15.24 -34.01 -34.24
N LYS A 133 -16.22 -34.08 -33.34
CA LYS A 133 -15.99 -34.40 -31.92
C LYS A 133 -15.24 -35.74 -31.84
N HIS A 134 -14.05 -35.72 -31.26
CA HIS A 134 -13.26 -36.94 -31.05
C HIS A 134 -14.06 -37.87 -30.13
N LYS A 135 -14.50 -39.03 -30.62
CA LYS A 135 -15.14 -40.04 -29.76
C LYS A 135 -14.09 -40.50 -28.72
N PRO A 136 -14.39 -40.46 -27.42
CA PRO A 136 -13.49 -41.04 -26.42
C PRO A 136 -13.40 -42.55 -26.68
N LYS A 137 -12.19 -43.10 -26.74
CA LYS A 137 -11.98 -44.55 -26.88
C LYS A 137 -12.68 -45.24 -25.71
N ARG A 138 -13.60 -46.17 -26.00
CA ARG A 138 -14.22 -47.02 -24.97
C ARG A 138 -13.09 -47.76 -24.25
N ARG A 139 -12.95 -47.54 -22.94
CA ARG A 139 -12.05 -48.35 -22.12
C ARG A 139 -12.59 -49.77 -22.12
N THR A 140 -11.91 -50.69 -22.79
CA THR A 140 -12.16 -52.13 -22.67
C THR A 140 -11.78 -52.54 -21.24
N PRO A 141 -12.65 -53.23 -20.49
CA PRO A 141 -12.23 -53.82 -19.22
C PRO A 141 -11.15 -54.88 -19.51
N ALA A 142 -10.06 -54.84 -18.75
CA ALA A 142 -8.97 -55.81 -18.83
C ALA A 142 -9.46 -57.21 -18.39
N PRO A 143 -8.87 -58.30 -18.92
CA PRO A 143 -9.28 -59.67 -18.61
C PRO A 143 -9.01 -60.06 -17.16
#